data_AF-A0AAV0QMK8-F1
#
_entry.id   AF-A0AAV0QMK8-F1
#
_cell.length_a   1.000
_cell.length_b   1.000
_cell.length_c   1.000
_cell.angle_alpha   90.00
_cell.angle_beta   90.00
_cell.angle_gamma   90.00
#
_symmetry.space_group_name_H-M   'P 1'
#
loop_
_entity.id
_entity.type
_entity.pdbx_description
1 polymer ?
#
loop_
_entity_poly.entity_id
_entity_poly.type
_entity_poly.pdbx_seq_one_letter_code
_entity_poly.pdbx_strand_id
1 'polypeptide(L)'
;MASNHNLMMIGSDLFGLEFKGFKLPLVAVLDMLNAALLSAGVHGAAFMAQLAKNGNSHARWNEICDNFQGYCNRGGVAILAAYVGLLLTLGITVVSIVKLLKPKPKPQSQPLASEIEVP
;
A
#
# COMPACT_ATOMS: atom_id res chain seq x y z
N MET A 1 19.05 -31.26 -3.51
CA MET A 1 19.40 -29.86 -3.82
C MET A 1 18.88 -29.37 -5.19
N ALA A 2 18.34 -30.25 -6.06
CA ALA A 2 17.74 -29.84 -7.34
C ALA A 2 16.20 -29.66 -7.29
N SER A 3 15.51 -30.38 -6.41
CA SER A 3 14.03 -30.37 -6.32
C SER A 3 13.47 -29.03 -5.82
N ASN A 4 14.16 -28.38 -4.88
CA ASN A 4 13.79 -27.07 -4.34
C ASN A 4 14.02 -25.93 -5.34
N HIS A 5 15.01 -26.06 -6.24
CA HIS A 5 15.22 -25.08 -7.31
C HIS A 5 14.13 -25.18 -8.38
N ASN A 6 13.72 -26.40 -8.77
CA ASN A 6 12.60 -26.61 -9.68
C ASN A 6 11.27 -26.15 -9.07
N LEU A 7 11.08 -26.35 -7.76
CA LEU A 7 9.90 -25.88 -7.05
C LEU A 7 9.85 -24.35 -6.96
N MET A 8 10.99 -23.69 -6.73
CA MET A 8 11.08 -22.23 -6.81
C MET A 8 10.79 -21.70 -8.21
N MET A 9 11.31 -22.37 -9.24
CA MET A 9 11.07 -21.98 -10.64
C MET A 9 9.58 -22.06 -10.98
N ILE A 10 8.94 -23.19 -10.66
CA ILE A 10 7.48 -23.36 -10.83
C ILE A 10 6.67 -22.38 -9.98
N GLY A 11 7.09 -22.10 -8.73
CA GLY A 11 6.43 -21.12 -7.88
C GLY A 11 6.55 -19.69 -8.40
N SER A 12 7.72 -19.33 -8.95
CA SER A 12 7.97 -18.02 -9.55
C SER A 12 7.26 -17.85 -10.89
N ASP A 13 7.08 -18.94 -11.65
CA ASP A 13 6.30 -18.97 -12.88
C ASP A 13 4.80 -18.96 -12.58
N LEU A 14 4.31 -19.66 -11.55
CA LEU A 14 2.90 -19.60 -11.13
C LEU A 14 2.52 -18.21 -10.59
N PHE A 15 3.43 -17.58 -9.84
CA PHE A 15 3.30 -16.18 -9.42
C PHE A 15 3.57 -15.20 -10.58
N GLY A 16 4.23 -15.64 -11.65
CA GLY A 16 4.65 -14.81 -12.79
C GLY A 16 3.75 -14.88 -14.03
N LEU A 17 2.96 -15.94 -14.21
CA LEU A 17 2.21 -16.27 -15.43
C LEU A 17 0.89 -15.50 -15.60
N GLU A 18 0.26 -15.04 -14.52
CA GLU A 18 -1.04 -14.33 -14.61
C GLU A 18 -0.92 -12.80 -14.66
N PHE A 19 0.23 -12.20 -14.31
CA PHE A 19 0.29 -10.75 -14.20
C PHE A 19 0.67 -10.02 -15.48
N LYS A 20 1.13 -10.69 -16.54
CA LYS A 20 1.69 -9.96 -17.70
C LYS A 20 0.67 -9.04 -18.41
N GLY A 21 -0.61 -9.36 -18.36
CA GLY A 21 -1.72 -8.49 -18.81
C GLY A 21 -2.39 -7.66 -17.70
N PHE A 22 -2.31 -8.10 -16.44
CA PHE A 22 -3.03 -7.50 -15.29
C PHE A 22 -2.14 -6.66 -14.35
N LYS A 23 -0.87 -6.36 -14.72
CA LYS A 23 0.08 -5.64 -13.84
C LYS A 23 -0.49 -4.31 -13.32
N LEU A 24 -1.05 -3.51 -14.22
CA LEU A 24 -1.60 -2.19 -13.91
C LEU A 24 -2.83 -2.27 -12.97
N PRO A 25 -3.89 -3.03 -13.30
CA PRO A 25 -5.07 -3.13 -12.43
C PRO A 25 -4.76 -3.80 -11.08
N LEU A 26 -3.87 -4.79 -11.04
CA LEU A 26 -3.42 -5.38 -9.77
C LEU A 26 -2.79 -4.34 -8.86
N VAL A 27 -1.88 -3.52 -9.38
CA VAL A 27 -1.18 -2.50 -8.60
C VAL A 27 -2.18 -1.50 -8.00
N ALA A 28 -3.19 -1.07 -8.75
CA ALA A 28 -4.21 -0.17 -8.21
C ALA A 28 -5.11 -0.82 -7.15
N VAL A 29 -5.49 -2.09 -7.34
CA VAL A 29 -6.27 -2.82 -6.33
C VAL A 29 -5.45 -2.99 -5.06
N LEU A 30 -4.20 -3.41 -5.18
CA LEU A 30 -3.30 -3.57 -4.03
C LEU A 30 -3.09 -2.25 -3.29
N ASP A 31 -2.92 -1.16 -4.03
CA ASP A 31 -2.73 0.16 -3.45
C ASP A 31 -3.99 0.69 -2.74
N MET A 32 -5.18 0.45 -3.30
CA MET A 32 -6.46 0.70 -2.63
C MET A 32 -6.62 -0.09 -1.33
N LEU A 33 -6.27 -1.38 -1.34
CA LEU A 33 -6.32 -2.22 -0.15
C LEU A 33 -5.37 -1.69 0.94
N ASN A 34 -4.17 -1.28 0.57
CA ASN A 34 -3.21 -0.67 1.50
C ASN A 34 -3.72 0.65 2.06
N ALA A 35 -4.27 1.54 1.22
CA ALA A 35 -4.83 2.81 1.66
C ALA A 35 -5.99 2.62 2.65
N ALA A 36 -6.89 1.66 2.39
CA ALA A 36 -8.00 1.33 3.27
C ALA A 36 -7.51 0.77 4.62
N LEU A 37 -6.55 -0.15 4.60
CA LEU A 37 -5.97 -0.77 5.79
C LEU A 37 -5.24 0.26 6.66
N LEU A 38 -4.38 1.10 6.05
CA LEU A 38 -3.68 2.18 6.75
C LEU A 38 -4.66 3.18 7.34
N SER A 39 -5.70 3.56 6.60
CA SER A 39 -6.75 4.44 7.11
C SER A 39 -7.41 3.87 8.36
N ALA A 40 -7.86 2.62 8.33
CA ALA A 40 -8.49 2.00 9.50
C ALA A 40 -7.55 1.97 10.72
N GLY A 41 -6.27 1.59 10.51
CA GLY A 41 -5.28 1.52 11.58
C GLY A 41 -4.95 2.87 12.20
N VAL A 42 -4.69 3.89 11.37
CA VAL A 42 -4.31 5.23 11.84
C VAL A 42 -5.46 5.91 12.60
N HIS A 43 -6.71 5.77 12.12
CA HIS A 43 -7.87 6.31 12.84
C HIS A 43 -8.12 5.59 14.16
N GLY A 44 -7.97 4.26 14.20
CA GLY A 44 -8.06 3.49 15.45
C GLY A 44 -7.00 3.90 16.46
N ALA A 45 -5.74 4.06 16.01
CA ALA A 45 -4.65 4.53 16.86
C ALA A 45 -4.89 5.95 17.37
N ALA A 46 -5.41 6.85 16.51
CA ALA A 46 -5.74 8.22 16.90
C ALA A 46 -6.86 8.28 17.96
N PHE A 47 -7.89 7.44 17.81
CA PHE A 47 -8.96 7.33 18.81
C PHE A 47 -8.41 6.86 20.15
N MET A 48 -7.60 5.79 20.16
CA MET A 48 -6.98 5.28 21.38
C MET A 48 -6.01 6.29 22.00
N ALA A 49 -5.30 7.08 21.19
CA ALA A 49 -4.44 8.15 21.69
C ALA A 49 -5.23 9.28 22.35
N GLN A 50 -6.40 9.64 21.79
CA GLN A 50 -7.31 10.61 22.42
C GLN A 50 -7.87 10.08 23.74
N LEU A 51 -8.28 8.81 23.80
CA LEU A 51 -8.68 8.19 25.06
C LEU A 51 -7.54 8.16 26.08
N ALA A 52 -6.32 7.84 25.65
CA ALA A 52 -5.16 7.80 26.54
C ALA A 52 -4.81 9.19 27.10
N LYS A 53 -5.06 10.26 26.34
CA LYS A 53 -4.76 11.64 26.71
C LYS A 53 -5.85 12.30 27.56
N ASN A 54 -7.11 12.12 27.20
CA ASN A 54 -8.22 12.82 27.85
C ASN A 54 -9.01 11.94 28.83
N GLY A 55 -8.85 10.61 28.74
CA GLY A 55 -9.65 9.66 29.49
C GLY A 55 -11.14 9.67 29.07
N ASN A 56 -11.92 8.82 29.73
CA ASN A 56 -13.37 8.86 29.68
C ASN A 56 -13.95 8.27 30.99
N SER A 57 -14.54 9.12 31.83
CA SER A 57 -15.11 8.70 33.11
C SER A 57 -16.29 7.74 32.96
N HIS A 58 -17.09 7.88 31.88
CA HIS A 58 -18.23 7.00 31.61
C HIS A 58 -17.79 5.54 31.33
N ALA A 59 -16.66 5.36 30.63
CA ALA A 59 -16.05 4.05 30.41
C ALA A 59 -15.08 3.65 31.53
N ARG A 60 -14.96 4.45 32.60
CA ARG A 60 -13.98 4.30 33.70
C ARG A 60 -12.53 4.21 33.20
N TRP A 61 -12.22 4.88 32.09
CA TRP A 61 -10.89 4.93 31.51
C TRP A 61 -10.18 6.19 32.02
N ASN A 62 -9.13 6.02 32.83
CA ASN A 62 -8.37 7.14 33.35
C ASN A 62 -7.32 7.64 32.35
N GLU A 63 -6.91 8.91 32.44
CA GLU A 63 -5.83 9.43 31.61
C GLU A 63 -4.50 8.70 31.91
N ILE A 64 -3.88 8.16 30.87
CA ILE A 64 -2.62 7.40 30.96
C ILE A 64 -1.43 8.33 30.70
N CYS A 65 -1.63 9.32 29.82
CA CYS A 65 -0.57 10.22 29.39
C CYS A 65 -0.07 11.19 30.47
N ASP A 66 -0.81 11.36 31.56
CA ASP A 66 -0.39 12.17 32.72
C ASP A 66 0.82 11.57 33.44
N ASN A 67 0.85 10.23 33.58
CA ASN A 67 1.94 9.51 34.25
C ASN A 67 3.13 9.20 33.29
N PHE A 68 2.87 9.12 31.98
CA PHE A 68 3.85 8.67 30.97
C PHE A 68 3.97 9.64 29.79
N GLN A 69 4.19 10.92 30.11
CA GLN A 69 4.17 12.01 29.14
C GLN A 69 5.20 11.85 27.99
N GLY A 70 6.41 11.36 28.30
CA GLY A 70 7.46 11.12 27.30
C GLY A 70 7.10 10.05 26.26
N TYR A 71 6.47 8.96 26.70
CA TYR A 71 5.96 7.91 25.81
C TYR A 71 4.79 8.42 24.98
N CYS A 72 3.86 9.14 25.61
CA CYS A 72 2.69 9.70 24.93
C CYS A 72 3.09 10.74 23.86
N ASN A 73 4.10 11.57 24.10
CA ASN A 73 4.63 12.50 23.11
C ASN A 73 5.23 11.77 21.89
N ARG A 74 6.06 10.74 22.13
CA ARG A 74 6.61 9.93 21.02
C ARG A 74 5.53 9.19 20.25
N GLY A 75 4.53 8.64 20.94
CA GLY A 75 3.37 8.00 20.32
C GLY A 75 2.55 8.96 19.47
N GLY A 76 2.34 10.19 19.94
CA GLY A 76 1.68 11.25 19.18
C GLY A 76 2.42 11.61 17.90
N VAL A 77 3.76 11.77 17.98
CA VAL A 77 4.60 12.00 16.79
C VAL A 77 4.54 10.82 15.82
N ALA A 78 4.52 9.57 16.32
CA ALA A 78 4.40 8.39 15.48
C ALA A 78 3.04 8.33 14.74
N ILE A 79 1.93 8.70 15.41
CA ILE A 79 0.61 8.78 14.78
C ILE A 79 0.57 9.87 13.71
N LEU A 80 1.16 11.04 13.98
CA LEU A 80 1.28 12.12 12.99
C LEU A 80 2.09 11.66 11.77
N ALA A 81 3.21 10.97 11.98
CA ALA A 81 4.01 10.39 10.90
C ALA A 81 3.21 9.35 10.10
N ALA A 82 2.37 8.54 10.76
CA ALA A 82 1.51 7.57 10.09
C ALA A 82 0.43 8.26 9.23
N TYR A 83 -0.13 9.39 9.67
CA TYR A 83 -1.03 10.21 8.86
C TYR A 83 -0.36 10.76 7.60
N VAL A 84 0.90 11.21 7.71
CA VAL A 84 1.69 11.62 6.53
C VAL A 84 1.87 10.45 5.57
N GLY A 85 2.19 9.26 6.09
CA GLY A 85 2.26 8.03 5.30
C GLY A 85 0.95 7.73 4.57
N LEU A 86 -0.19 7.83 5.25
CA LEU A 86 -1.52 7.64 4.67
C LEU A 86 -1.78 8.62 3.51
N LEU A 87 -1.44 9.91 3.67
CA LEU A 87 -1.60 10.91 2.61
C LEU A 87 -0.74 10.59 1.37
N LEU A 88 0.49 10.12 1.59
CA LEU A 88 1.37 9.69 0.50
C LEU A 88 0.80 8.46 -0.22
N THR A 89 0.33 7.46 0.52
CA THR A 89 -0.33 6.28 -0.07
C THR A 89 -1.55 6.69 -0.89
N LEU A 90 -2.42 7.56 -0.36
CA LEU A 90 -3.58 8.06 -1.10
C LEU A 90 -3.17 8.79 -2.39
N GLY A 91 -2.08 9.57 -2.36
CA GLY A 91 -1.53 10.22 -3.54
C GLY A 91 -1.08 9.21 -4.61
N ILE A 92 -0.38 8.15 -4.19
CA ILE A 92 0.02 7.04 -5.08
C ILE A 92 -1.22 6.36 -5.66
N THR A 93 -2.28 6.19 -4.88
CA THR A 93 -3.53 5.57 -5.30
C THR A 93 -4.21 6.37 -6.39
N VAL A 94 -4.29 7.69 -6.21
CA VAL A 94 -4.82 8.59 -7.25
C VAL A 94 -4.01 8.47 -8.53
N VAL A 95 -2.68 8.47 -8.45
CA VAL A 95 -1.82 8.32 -9.64
C VAL A 95 -2.06 6.98 -10.33
N SER A 96 -2.17 5.89 -9.56
CA SER A 96 -2.41 4.54 -10.06
C SER A 96 -3.74 4.45 -10.81
N ILE A 97 -4.83 4.96 -10.20
CA ILE A 97 -6.15 5.03 -10.85
C ILE A 97 -6.10 5.91 -12.10
N VAL A 98 -5.49 7.09 -12.04
CA VAL A 98 -5.40 7.99 -13.20
C VAL A 98 -4.66 7.32 -14.35
N LYS A 99 -3.60 6.55 -14.07
CA LYS A 99 -2.87 5.78 -15.09
C LYS A 99 -3.72 4.63 -15.67
N LEU A 100 -4.61 4.04 -14.88
CA LEU A 100 -5.57 3.05 -15.36
C LEU A 100 -6.69 3.64 -16.22
N LEU A 101 -7.25 4.77 -15.79
CA LEU A 101 -8.37 5.42 -16.46
C LEU A 101 -7.94 6.14 -17.73
N LYS A 102 -6.66 6.51 -17.86
CA LYS A 102 -6.13 7.06 -19.11
C LYS A 102 -6.22 5.99 -20.20
N PRO A 103 -7.05 6.16 -21.24
CA PRO A 103 -7.03 5.26 -22.38
C PRO A 103 -5.64 5.34 -23.00
N LYS A 104 -5.02 4.18 -23.27
CA LYS A 104 -3.82 4.17 -24.12
C LYS A 104 -4.21 4.85 -25.45
N PRO A 105 -3.54 5.93 -25.91
CA PRO A 105 -3.63 6.23 -27.33
C PRO A 105 -3.20 4.97 -28.08
N LYS A 106 -3.99 4.54 -29.08
CA LYS A 106 -3.59 3.42 -29.95
C LYS A 106 -2.15 3.67 -30.40
N PRO A 107 -1.27 2.66 -30.41
CA PRO A 107 -0.11 2.72 -31.27
C PRO A 107 -0.65 2.85 -32.71
N GLN A 108 -0.48 4.03 -33.30
CA GLN A 108 -0.11 4.14 -34.71
C GLN A 108 1.00 3.12 -34.91
N SER A 109 0.87 2.24 -35.91
CA SER A 109 1.88 1.27 -36.33
C SER A 109 3.29 1.83 -36.16
N GLN A 110 4.00 1.41 -35.11
CA GLN A 110 5.45 1.49 -35.06
C GLN A 110 6.00 0.24 -35.75
N PRO A 111 7.07 0.40 -36.54
CA PRO A 111 7.18 -0.23 -37.83
C PRO A 111 7.62 -1.69 -37.74
N LEU A 112 7.10 -2.46 -38.68
CA LEU A 112 7.74 -3.63 -39.26
C LEU A 112 9.19 -3.29 -39.67
N ALA A 113 10.16 -3.73 -38.87
CA ALA A 113 11.55 -4.04 -39.24
C ALA A 113 12.22 -4.54 -37.93
N SER A 114 12.67 -5.78 -37.79
CA SER A 114 13.47 -6.54 -38.75
C SER A 114 12.95 -7.96 -38.90
N GLU A 115 12.67 -8.28 -40.15
CA GLU A 115 12.70 -9.61 -40.73
C GLU A 115 13.95 -10.38 -40.26
N ILE A 116 13.72 -11.67 -40.05
CA ILE A 116 14.76 -12.70 -40.07
C ILE A 116 15.50 -12.55 -41.40
N GLU A 117 16.77 -12.17 -41.37
CA GLU A 117 17.69 -12.55 -42.44
C GLU A 117 19.00 -13.03 -41.81
N VAL A 118 19.13 -14.36 -41.78
CA VAL A 118 20.40 -15.09 -41.71
C VAL A 118 20.74 -15.45 -43.16
N PRO A 119 21.99 -15.29 -43.56
CA PRO A 119 22.73 -16.45 -44.06
C PRO A 119 23.85 -16.89 -43.10
#